data_AF-A0A534LQJ3-F1
#
_entry.id   AF-A0A534LQJ3-F1
#
_cell.length_a   1.000
_cell.length_b   1.000
_cell.length_c   1.000
_cell.angle_alpha   90.00
_cell.angle_beta   90.00
_cell.angle_gamma   90.00
#
_symmetry.space_group_name_H-M   'P 1'
#
loop_
_entity.id
_entity.type
_entity.pdbx_description
1 polymer ?
#
loop_
_entity_poly.entity_id
_entity_poly.type
_entity_poly.pdbx_seq_one_letter_code
_entity_poly.pdbx_strand_id
1 'polypeptide(L)'
;MAKIAVGFRVKSGWAAAIVLSGPSSSPSVLHARRIELSDPAVPESRQPFHAVDDAQGDLEPNEAQIKKRVQVVRHVAEQSIGRLLTDCRANGWNPQRAGIVAGSLVDPSTIHSPHIRAHAMEGRLFRTVVDDAVQAHGLSSIVLGEKTAFESAARQINPDERTLKRTLVSLGRDVDGLWRAEEKLAALAAWVAVSENR
;
A
#
# COMPACT_ATOMS: atom_id res chain seq x y z
N MET A 1 -13.54 16.32 -15.31
CA MET A 1 -13.42 16.01 -13.86
C MET A 1 -11.96 15.78 -13.52
N ALA A 2 -11.51 16.18 -12.32
CA ALA A 2 -10.15 15.90 -11.88
C ALA A 2 -9.94 14.39 -11.78
N LYS A 3 -8.78 13.88 -12.21
CA LYS A 3 -8.40 12.48 -11.96
C LYS A 3 -8.24 12.28 -10.46
N ILE A 4 -8.74 11.17 -9.93
CA ILE A 4 -8.61 10.80 -8.52
C ILE A 4 -8.01 9.39 -8.46
N ALA A 5 -7.01 9.21 -7.59
CA ALA A 5 -6.46 7.90 -7.28
C ALA A 5 -6.29 7.72 -5.78
N VAL A 6 -6.15 6.46 -5.36
CA VAL A 6 -5.75 6.10 -4.00
C VAL A 6 -4.34 5.54 -4.04
N GLY A 7 -3.45 6.04 -3.19
CA GLY A 7 -2.11 5.53 -3.03
C GLY A 7 -1.95 4.82 -1.70
N PHE A 8 -1.20 3.72 -1.70
CA PHE A 8 -0.93 2.92 -0.51
C PHE A 8 0.57 2.78 -0.31
N ARG A 9 1.04 2.93 0.93
CA ARG A 9 2.32 2.37 1.37
C ARG A 9 2.01 1.21 2.30
N VAL A 10 2.28 -0.01 1.85
CA VAL A 10 1.90 -1.25 2.53
C VAL A 10 3.01 -1.74 3.45
N LYS A 11 2.68 -1.96 4.73
CA LYS A 11 3.49 -2.63 5.77
C LYS A 11 2.83 -3.95 6.18
N SER A 12 3.57 -4.78 6.91
CA SER A 12 2.97 -5.97 7.54
C SER A 12 1.87 -5.56 8.52
N GLY A 13 0.64 -5.91 8.18
CA GLY A 13 -0.58 -5.67 8.96
C GLY A 13 -1.29 -4.33 8.75
N TRP A 14 -0.75 -3.41 7.95
CA TRP A 14 -1.38 -2.10 7.75
C TRP A 14 -0.85 -1.34 6.53
N ALA A 15 -1.56 -0.30 6.10
CA ALA A 15 -1.07 0.63 5.09
C ALA A 15 -1.39 2.09 5.43
N ALA A 16 -0.50 3.01 5.05
CA ALA A 16 -0.87 4.41 4.87
C ALA A 16 -1.64 4.52 3.55
N ALA A 17 -2.77 5.22 3.54
CA ALA A 17 -3.62 5.41 2.38
C ALA A 17 -3.86 6.91 2.13
N ILE A 18 -3.59 7.36 0.91
CA ILE A 18 -3.75 8.75 0.47
C ILE A 18 -4.72 8.80 -0.70
N VAL A 19 -5.79 9.57 -0.58
CA VAL A 19 -6.66 9.94 -1.71
C VAL A 19 -6.10 11.22 -2.31
N LEU A 20 -5.72 11.16 -3.58
CA LEU A 20 -5.09 12.27 -4.30
C LEU A 20 -5.95 12.66 -5.49
N SER A 21 -6.05 13.96 -5.74
CA SER A 21 -6.79 14.51 -6.88
C SER A 21 -5.96 15.51 -7.68
N GLY A 22 -6.43 15.82 -8.88
CA GLY A 22 -5.85 16.86 -9.72
C GLY A 22 -5.03 16.31 -10.88
N PRO A 23 -4.55 17.18 -11.78
CA PRO A 23 -3.63 16.78 -12.83
C PRO A 23 -2.29 16.34 -12.22
N SER A 24 -1.54 15.52 -12.97
CA SER A 24 -0.19 15.12 -12.57
C SER A 24 0.76 16.31 -12.35
N SER A 25 0.51 17.45 -12.98
CA SER A 25 1.32 18.67 -12.79
C SER A 25 1.00 19.45 -11.50
N SER A 26 -0.17 19.23 -10.91
CA SER A 26 -0.63 19.95 -9.72
C SER A 26 -1.56 19.07 -8.87
N PRO A 27 -1.01 18.03 -8.23
CA PRO A 27 -1.80 17.17 -7.35
C PRO A 27 -2.20 17.88 -6.05
N SER A 28 -3.28 17.41 -5.42
CA SER A 28 -3.71 17.79 -4.07
C SER A 28 -4.16 16.56 -3.28
N VAL A 29 -3.91 16.53 -1.97
CA VAL A 29 -4.39 15.47 -1.08
C VAL A 29 -5.81 15.80 -0.65
N LEU A 30 -6.73 14.86 -0.85
CA LEU A 30 -8.13 14.96 -0.39
C LEU A 30 -8.33 14.31 0.98
N HIS A 31 -7.62 13.22 1.23
CA HIS A 31 -7.75 12.46 2.47
C HIS A 31 -6.49 11.65 2.75
N ALA A 32 -6.12 11.56 4.01
CA ALA A 32 -5.02 10.73 4.48
C ALA A 32 -5.50 9.90 5.67
N ARG A 33 -5.22 8.59 5.65
CA ARG A 33 -5.52 7.73 6.79
C ARG A 33 -4.63 6.50 6.85
N ARG A 34 -4.50 5.92 8.03
CA ARG A 34 -4.03 4.55 8.22
C ARG A 34 -5.20 3.58 8.04
N ILE A 35 -4.96 2.48 7.35
CA ILE A 35 -5.89 1.34 7.29
C ILE A 35 -5.21 0.09 7.85
N GLU A 36 -5.98 -0.73 8.56
CA GLU A 36 -5.51 -2.03 9.05
C GLU A 36 -5.68 -3.10 7.95
N LEU A 37 -4.72 -4.01 7.87
CA LEU A 37 -4.72 -5.17 6.96
C LEU A 37 -4.61 -6.50 7.74
N SER A 38 -4.52 -6.43 9.07
CA SER A 38 -4.50 -7.55 10.00
C SER A 38 -5.54 -7.32 11.10
N ASP A 39 -6.02 -8.40 11.70
CA ASP A 39 -7.00 -8.35 12.78
C ASP A 39 -6.29 -8.31 14.14
N PRO A 40 -6.51 -7.29 15.00
CA PRO A 40 -5.96 -7.28 16.35
C PRO A 40 -6.49 -8.42 17.24
N ALA A 41 -7.65 -9.01 16.93
CA ALA A 41 -8.16 -10.21 17.60
C ALA A 41 -7.46 -11.50 17.13
N VAL A 42 -6.69 -11.43 16.05
CA VAL A 42 -5.82 -12.51 15.55
C VAL A 42 -4.41 -11.93 15.31
N PRO A 43 -3.62 -11.65 16.37
CA PRO A 43 -2.34 -10.94 16.26
C PRO A 43 -1.36 -11.55 15.24
N GLU A 44 -1.39 -12.88 15.09
CA GLU A 44 -0.56 -13.64 14.17
C GLU A 44 -0.91 -13.37 12.69
N SER A 45 -2.08 -12.79 12.41
CA SER A 45 -2.44 -12.33 11.07
C SER A 45 -1.53 -11.21 10.58
N ARG A 46 -0.84 -10.48 11.47
CA ARG A 46 0.19 -9.51 11.08
C ARG A 46 1.45 -10.17 10.53
N GLN A 47 1.73 -11.40 10.95
CA GLN A 47 2.90 -12.17 10.55
C GLN A 47 2.56 -13.64 10.24
N PRO A 48 1.75 -13.92 9.19
CA PRO A 48 1.17 -15.25 8.99
C PRO A 48 2.16 -16.38 8.78
N PHE A 49 3.39 -16.06 8.35
CA PHE A 49 4.42 -17.03 7.99
C PHE A 49 5.49 -17.22 9.06
N HIS A 50 5.43 -16.50 10.19
CA HIS A 50 6.31 -16.72 11.34
C HIS A 50 5.73 -17.82 12.23
N ALA A 51 6.60 -18.67 12.76
CA ALA A 51 6.24 -19.57 13.87
C ALA A 51 5.97 -18.74 15.15
N VAL A 52 4.90 -19.08 15.87
CA VAL A 52 4.45 -18.33 17.06
C VAL A 52 5.37 -18.52 18.26
N ASP A 53 5.99 -19.70 18.37
CA ASP A 53 6.71 -20.13 19.58
C ASP A 53 8.22 -19.82 19.56
N ASP A 54 8.77 -19.31 18.45
CA ASP A 54 10.22 -19.23 18.30
C ASP A 54 10.76 -17.81 18.44
N ALA A 55 11.58 -17.61 19.47
CA ALA A 55 12.46 -16.47 19.65
C ALA A 55 13.52 -16.33 18.51
N GLN A 56 13.57 -17.29 17.57
CA GLN A 56 14.57 -17.39 16.50
C GLN A 56 14.03 -17.11 15.08
N GLY A 57 12.73 -16.85 14.89
CA GLY A 57 12.21 -16.36 13.61
C GLY A 57 12.14 -17.42 12.49
N ASP A 58 11.77 -18.65 12.81
CA ASP A 58 11.54 -19.70 11.82
C ASP A 58 10.20 -19.55 11.08
N LEU A 59 10.07 -20.32 9.98
CA LEU A 59 8.83 -20.40 9.22
C LEU A 59 7.78 -21.21 9.98
N GLU A 60 6.53 -20.75 9.92
CA GLU A 60 5.37 -21.54 10.38
C GLU A 60 5.28 -22.85 9.58
N PRO A 61 5.44 -24.03 10.21
CA PRO A 61 5.35 -25.31 9.51
C PRO A 61 3.90 -25.73 9.25
N ASN A 62 2.92 -25.17 9.97
CA ASN A 62 1.53 -25.58 9.85
C ASN A 62 0.81 -24.83 8.73
N GLU A 63 0.71 -25.47 7.56
CA GLU A 63 0.00 -24.91 6.39
C GLU A 63 -1.46 -24.52 6.67
N ALA A 64 -2.16 -25.25 7.54
CA ALA A 64 -3.54 -24.93 7.89
C ALA A 64 -3.63 -23.63 8.71
N GLN A 65 -2.65 -23.39 9.60
CA GLN A 65 -2.57 -22.14 10.34
C GLN A 65 -2.22 -20.97 9.42
N ILE A 66 -1.24 -21.13 8.52
CA ILE A 66 -0.92 -20.13 7.50
C ILE A 66 -2.18 -19.78 6.71
N LYS A 67 -2.89 -20.79 6.20
CA LYS A 67 -4.11 -20.60 5.42
C LYS A 67 -5.18 -19.82 6.19
N LYS A 68 -5.41 -20.16 7.47
CA LYS A 68 -6.36 -19.45 8.34
C LYS A 68 -5.96 -17.98 8.53
N ARG A 69 -4.69 -17.71 8.84
CA ARG A 69 -4.17 -16.34 9.04
C ARG A 69 -4.24 -15.52 7.74
N VAL A 70 -3.91 -16.12 6.60
CA VAL A 70 -4.02 -15.50 5.26
C VAL A 70 -5.47 -15.15 4.93
N GLN A 71 -6.44 -16.01 5.27
CA GLN A 71 -7.87 -15.71 5.09
C GLN A 71 -8.30 -14.50 5.92
N VAL A 72 -7.83 -14.37 7.16
CA VAL A 72 -8.07 -13.18 7.99
C VAL A 72 -7.50 -11.93 7.32
N VAL A 73 -6.25 -11.97 6.85
CA VAL A 73 -5.60 -10.84 6.17
C VAL A 73 -6.40 -10.39 4.93
N ARG A 74 -6.87 -11.33 4.10
CA ARG A 74 -7.72 -11.03 2.94
C ARG A 74 -9.00 -10.34 3.36
N HIS A 75 -9.71 -10.90 4.34
CA HIS A 75 -10.97 -10.35 4.83
C HIS A 75 -10.82 -8.93 5.38
N VAL A 76 -9.80 -8.69 6.21
CA VAL A 76 -9.54 -7.36 6.78
C VAL A 76 -9.15 -6.36 5.69
N ALA A 77 -8.32 -6.75 4.73
CA ALA A 77 -7.93 -5.89 3.62
C ALA A 77 -9.14 -5.47 2.77
N GLU A 78 -9.98 -6.44 2.37
CA GLU A 78 -11.24 -6.20 1.63
C GLU A 78 -12.16 -5.23 2.38
N GLN A 79 -12.38 -5.45 3.68
CA GLN A 79 -13.23 -4.58 4.50
C GLN A 79 -12.65 -3.16 4.62
N SER A 80 -11.36 -3.04 4.94
CA SER A 80 -10.69 -1.75 5.12
C SER A 80 -10.66 -0.91 3.84
N ILE A 81 -10.41 -1.53 2.70
CA ILE A 81 -10.39 -0.88 1.38
C ILE A 81 -11.81 -0.57 0.91
N GLY A 82 -12.75 -1.51 1.08
CA GLY A 82 -14.17 -1.27 0.77
C GLY A 82 -14.74 -0.10 1.56
N ARG A 83 -14.38 0.03 2.84
CA ARG A 83 -14.73 1.19 3.67
C ARG A 83 -14.09 2.47 3.13
N LEU A 84 -12.79 2.44 2.78
CA LEU A 84 -12.10 3.61 2.21
C LEU A 84 -12.80 4.14 0.97
N LEU A 85 -13.13 3.24 0.04
CA LEU A 85 -13.76 3.61 -1.22
C LEU A 85 -15.23 4.03 -1.03
N THR A 86 -15.91 3.45 -0.04
CA THR A 86 -17.26 3.91 0.35
C THR A 86 -17.22 5.32 0.92
N ASP A 87 -16.28 5.61 1.82
CA ASP A 87 -16.07 6.95 2.37
C ASP A 87 -15.71 7.95 1.25
N CYS A 88 -14.88 7.55 0.28
CA CYS A 88 -14.59 8.37 -0.90
C CYS A 88 -15.86 8.74 -1.66
N ARG A 89 -16.70 7.76 -2.01
CA ARG A 89 -17.96 7.98 -2.73
C ARG A 89 -18.90 8.89 -1.96
N ALA A 90 -19.00 8.70 -0.64
CA ALA A 90 -19.82 9.55 0.22
C ALA A 90 -19.37 11.03 0.23
N ASN A 91 -18.07 11.28 0.01
CA ASN A 91 -17.50 12.63 -0.14
C ASN A 91 -17.48 13.13 -1.59
N GLY A 92 -18.13 12.43 -2.53
CA GLY A 92 -18.16 12.78 -3.95
C GLY A 92 -16.86 12.50 -4.72
N TRP A 93 -15.94 11.75 -4.12
CA TRP A 93 -14.70 11.32 -4.77
C TRP A 93 -14.87 9.96 -5.42
N ASN A 94 -14.46 9.84 -6.68
CA ASN A 94 -14.52 8.58 -7.42
C ASN A 94 -13.13 8.16 -7.91
N PRO A 95 -12.30 7.55 -7.05
CA PRO A 95 -11.00 7.05 -7.47
C PRO A 95 -11.15 5.94 -8.52
N GLN A 96 -10.41 6.05 -9.62
CA GLN A 96 -10.42 5.06 -10.71
C GLN A 96 -9.12 4.27 -10.79
N ARG A 97 -8.08 4.71 -10.08
CA ARG A 97 -6.76 4.11 -10.11
C ARG A 97 -6.20 3.99 -8.70
N ALA A 98 -5.30 3.04 -8.52
CA ALA A 98 -4.56 2.84 -7.30
C ALA A 98 -3.06 2.75 -7.56
N GLY A 99 -2.25 3.29 -6.65
CA GLY A 99 -0.82 3.07 -6.61
C GLY A 99 -0.43 2.37 -5.32
N ILE A 100 0.49 1.42 -5.37
CA ILE A 100 0.88 0.61 -4.21
C ILE A 100 2.40 0.61 -4.11
N VAL A 101 2.95 1.10 -3.00
CA VAL A 101 4.37 0.98 -2.66
C VAL A 101 4.54 -0.13 -1.64
N ALA A 102 5.31 -1.15 -1.99
CA ALA A 102 5.72 -2.24 -1.11
C ALA A 102 7.19 -2.08 -0.70
N GLY A 103 7.53 -2.48 0.52
CA GLY A 103 8.91 -2.37 1.03
C GLY A 103 9.95 -3.15 0.20
N SER A 104 9.53 -4.28 -0.40
CA SER A 104 10.36 -5.08 -1.29
C SER A 104 9.48 -5.83 -2.30
N LEU A 105 10.00 -5.99 -3.53
CA LEU A 105 9.42 -6.83 -4.58
C LEU A 105 10.23 -8.10 -4.84
N VAL A 106 11.25 -8.37 -4.02
CA VAL A 106 12.09 -9.58 -4.12
C VAL A 106 11.20 -10.82 -4.07
N ASP A 107 11.53 -11.84 -4.87
CA ASP A 107 10.89 -13.14 -4.79
C ASP A 107 11.36 -13.89 -3.53
N PRO A 108 10.50 -14.14 -2.52
CA PRO A 108 10.85 -14.96 -1.37
C PRO A 108 11.48 -16.32 -1.71
N SER A 109 11.20 -16.92 -2.88
CA SER A 109 11.80 -18.20 -3.27
C SER A 109 13.34 -18.15 -3.38
N THR A 110 13.90 -16.97 -3.64
CA THR A 110 15.35 -16.77 -3.81
C THR A 110 16.08 -16.49 -2.49
N ILE A 111 15.35 -16.40 -1.37
CA ILE A 111 15.89 -16.05 -0.06
C ILE A 111 16.19 -17.32 0.74
N HIS A 112 17.45 -17.47 1.15
CA HIS A 112 17.89 -18.65 1.90
C HIS A 112 17.49 -18.61 3.38
N SER A 113 17.67 -17.46 4.05
CA SER A 113 17.32 -17.29 5.48
C SER A 113 15.80 -17.45 5.70
N PRO A 114 15.35 -18.41 6.54
CA PRO A 114 13.94 -18.62 6.83
C PRO A 114 13.22 -17.36 7.32
N HIS A 115 13.82 -16.65 8.27
CA HIS A 115 13.28 -15.42 8.83
C HIS A 115 13.10 -14.31 7.78
N ILE A 116 14.14 -14.04 6.99
CA ILE A 116 14.06 -13.02 5.92
C ILE A 116 13.06 -13.45 4.85
N ARG A 117 12.97 -14.75 4.56
CA ARG A 117 11.98 -15.30 3.63
C ARG A 117 10.56 -15.13 4.17
N ALA A 118 10.31 -15.33 5.46
CA ALA A 118 9.03 -15.08 6.11
C ALA A 118 8.58 -13.63 5.88
N HIS A 119 9.46 -12.67 6.17
CA HIS A 119 9.19 -11.25 5.92
C HIS A 119 8.94 -10.91 4.44
N ALA A 120 9.66 -11.55 3.51
CA ALA A 120 9.41 -11.36 2.09
C ALA A 120 8.06 -11.96 1.64
N MET A 121 7.65 -13.11 2.21
CA MET A 121 6.33 -13.69 1.98
C MET A 121 5.22 -12.81 2.55
N GLU A 122 5.40 -12.21 3.72
CA GLU A 122 4.46 -11.23 4.29
C GLU A 122 4.37 -9.99 3.41
N GLY A 123 5.50 -9.44 3.00
CA GLY A 123 5.55 -8.30 2.08
C GLY A 123 4.87 -8.59 0.74
N ARG A 124 4.90 -9.86 0.27
CA ARG A 124 4.12 -10.32 -0.89
C ARG A 124 2.64 -10.43 -0.57
N LEU A 125 2.28 -11.10 0.51
CA LEU A 125 0.89 -11.26 0.92
C LEU A 125 0.18 -9.91 1.04
N PHE A 126 0.72 -8.99 1.84
CA PHE A 126 0.03 -7.73 2.12
C PHE A 126 -0.10 -6.84 0.88
N ARG A 127 0.90 -6.78 0.00
CA ARG A 127 0.75 -6.01 -1.24
C ARG A 127 -0.25 -6.66 -2.19
N THR A 128 -0.28 -7.99 -2.27
CA THR A 128 -1.19 -8.72 -3.14
C THR A 128 -2.63 -8.57 -2.68
N VAL A 129 -2.93 -8.70 -1.39
CA VAL A 129 -4.33 -8.53 -0.93
C VAL A 129 -4.83 -7.09 -1.08
N VAL A 130 -3.94 -6.09 -1.00
CA VAL A 130 -4.31 -4.69 -1.29
C VAL A 130 -4.60 -4.53 -2.78
N ASP A 131 -3.77 -5.12 -3.64
CA ASP A 131 -3.94 -5.10 -5.10
C ASP A 131 -5.23 -5.81 -5.53
N ASP A 132 -5.47 -7.02 -5.03
CA ASP A 132 -6.69 -7.80 -5.28
C ASP A 132 -7.94 -7.02 -4.86
N ALA A 133 -7.93 -6.41 -3.67
CA ALA A 133 -9.07 -5.67 -3.14
C ALA A 133 -9.38 -4.40 -3.95
N VAL A 134 -8.36 -3.63 -4.38
CA VAL A 134 -8.62 -2.44 -5.22
C VAL A 134 -9.13 -2.84 -6.62
N GLN A 135 -8.59 -3.92 -7.20
CA GLN A 135 -9.05 -4.45 -8.48
C GLN A 135 -10.46 -5.02 -8.42
N ALA A 136 -10.84 -5.68 -7.31
CA ALA A 136 -12.21 -6.15 -7.07
C ALA A 136 -13.22 -4.99 -7.01
N HIS A 137 -12.77 -3.79 -6.67
CA HIS A 137 -13.56 -2.56 -6.73
C HIS A 137 -13.46 -1.82 -8.09
N GLY A 138 -12.81 -2.41 -9.09
CA GLY A 138 -12.72 -1.88 -10.45
C GLY A 138 -11.63 -0.81 -10.65
N LEU A 139 -10.72 -0.62 -9.69
CA LEU A 139 -9.59 0.30 -9.85
C LEU A 139 -8.46 -0.42 -10.60
N SER A 140 -7.91 0.23 -11.62
CA SER A 140 -6.62 -0.21 -12.18
C SER A 140 -5.49 0.13 -11.21
N SER A 141 -4.53 -0.77 -11.02
CA SER A 141 -3.47 -0.61 -10.03
C SER A 141 -2.06 -0.70 -10.62
N ILE A 142 -1.12 0.03 -10.00
CA ILE A 142 0.31 -0.08 -10.24
C ILE A 142 1.05 -0.37 -8.94
N VAL A 143 2.00 -1.30 -8.97
CA VAL A 143 2.81 -1.70 -7.82
C VAL A 143 4.27 -1.26 -8.02
N LEU A 144 4.81 -0.58 -7.02
CA LEU A 144 6.17 -0.04 -6.97
C LEU A 144 6.94 -0.63 -5.79
N GLY A 145 8.24 -0.84 -5.97
CA GLY A 145 9.15 -1.16 -4.87
C GLY A 145 9.65 0.12 -4.21
N GLU A 146 9.70 0.16 -2.87
CA GLU A 146 10.10 1.38 -2.13
C GLU A 146 11.46 1.93 -2.59
N LYS A 147 12.43 1.05 -2.84
CA LYS A 147 13.79 1.42 -3.31
C LYS A 147 13.80 2.12 -4.67
N THR A 148 12.86 1.78 -5.55
CA THR A 148 12.81 2.28 -6.94
C THR A 148 11.62 3.21 -7.19
N ALA A 149 10.81 3.50 -6.16
CA ALA A 149 9.56 4.24 -6.30
C ALA A 149 9.78 5.66 -6.84
N PHE A 150 10.76 6.39 -6.31
CA PHE A 150 11.08 7.74 -6.77
C PHE A 150 11.62 7.78 -8.20
N GLU A 151 12.49 6.83 -8.55
CA GLU A 151 13.02 6.71 -9.91
C GLU A 151 11.89 6.40 -10.90
N SER A 152 11.01 5.46 -10.55
CA SER A 152 9.87 5.08 -11.38
C SER A 152 8.91 6.25 -11.56
N ALA A 153 8.64 6.99 -10.47
CA ALA A 153 7.81 8.18 -10.50
C ALA A 153 8.41 9.29 -11.37
N ALA A 154 9.72 9.53 -11.29
CA ALA A 154 10.38 10.56 -12.11
C ALA A 154 10.27 10.25 -13.61
N ARG A 155 10.42 8.97 -13.99
CA ARG A 155 10.25 8.53 -15.38
C ARG A 155 8.82 8.74 -15.90
N GLN A 156 7.82 8.67 -15.02
CA GLN A 156 6.41 8.67 -15.40
C GLN A 156 5.74 10.04 -15.31
N ILE A 157 6.08 10.83 -14.30
CA ILE A 157 5.46 12.14 -14.03
C ILE A 157 6.24 13.26 -14.75
N ASN A 158 7.54 13.05 -15.02
CA ASN A 158 8.45 14.01 -15.65
C ASN A 158 8.51 15.37 -14.90
N PRO A 159 8.81 15.32 -13.61
CA PRO A 159 9.98 16.06 -13.14
C PRO A 159 11.00 15.17 -12.41
N ASP A 160 12.21 15.69 -12.19
CA ASP A 160 13.27 15.01 -11.47
C ASP A 160 12.91 14.67 -10.01
N GLU A 161 13.67 13.76 -9.39
CA GLU A 161 13.42 13.25 -8.03
C GLU A 161 13.41 14.36 -6.96
N ARG A 162 14.23 15.41 -7.07
CA ARG A 162 14.26 16.51 -6.10
C ARG A 162 12.96 17.30 -6.16
N THR A 163 12.45 17.54 -7.36
CA THR A 163 11.17 18.20 -7.57
C THR A 163 10.02 17.37 -6.99
N LEU A 164 9.99 16.06 -7.24
CA LEU A 164 9.00 15.15 -6.64
C LEU A 164 9.01 15.22 -5.11
N LYS A 165 10.19 15.11 -4.49
CA LYS A 165 10.33 15.18 -3.03
C LYS A 165 9.82 16.51 -2.47
N ARG A 166 10.15 17.63 -3.12
CA ARG A 166 9.67 18.96 -2.71
C ARG A 166 8.15 19.06 -2.78
N THR A 167 7.54 18.57 -3.86
CA THR A 167 6.09 18.57 -4.01
C THR A 167 5.41 17.69 -2.98
N LEU A 168 5.94 16.49 -2.68
CA LEU A 168 5.42 15.63 -1.61
C LEU A 168 5.48 16.32 -0.24
N VAL A 169 6.51 17.11 0.04
CA VAL A 169 6.59 17.89 1.28
C VAL A 169 5.51 18.97 1.31
N SER A 170 5.27 19.68 0.21
CA SER A 170 4.23 20.71 0.17
C SER A 170 2.81 20.13 0.25
N LEU A 171 2.56 18.95 -0.31
CA LEU A 171 1.26 18.27 -0.25
C LEU A 171 0.78 17.99 1.17
N GLY A 172 1.70 17.82 2.11
CA GLY A 172 1.37 17.55 3.51
C GLY A 172 0.96 18.78 4.32
N ARG A 173 1.02 19.99 3.77
CA ARG A 173 0.68 21.22 4.51
C ARG A 173 -0.81 21.31 4.84
N ASP A 174 -1.63 20.77 3.95
CA ASP A 174 -3.09 20.84 4.04
C ASP A 174 -3.69 19.53 4.57
N VAL A 175 -2.86 18.64 5.13
CA VAL A 175 -3.27 17.35 5.66
C VAL A 175 -3.40 17.44 7.18
N ASP A 176 -4.60 17.19 7.69
CA ASP A 176 -4.83 17.05 9.12
C ASP A 176 -4.19 15.75 9.63
N GLY A 177 -3.09 15.87 10.38
CA GLY A 177 -2.44 14.75 11.06
C GLY A 177 -0.96 14.55 10.70
N LEU A 178 -0.53 13.29 10.71
CA LEU A 178 0.88 12.91 10.56
C LEU A 178 1.26 12.76 9.08
N TRP A 179 2.22 13.56 8.61
CA TRP A 179 2.77 13.48 7.25
C TRP A 179 4.18 12.86 7.24
N ARG A 180 4.26 11.56 7.51
CA ARG A 180 5.51 10.81 7.68
C ARG A 180 5.99 10.23 6.35
N ALA A 181 7.01 9.38 6.41
CA ALA A 181 7.58 8.73 5.23
C ALA A 181 6.54 7.85 4.52
N GLU A 182 5.70 7.14 5.28
CA GLU A 182 4.66 6.27 4.74
C GLU A 182 3.58 7.04 3.98
N GLU A 183 3.07 8.16 4.52
CA GLU A 183 2.10 9.00 3.81
C GLU A 183 2.70 9.62 2.54
N LYS A 184 3.97 10.05 2.57
CA LYS A 184 4.66 10.57 1.38
C LYS A 184 4.82 9.51 0.29
N LEU A 185 5.17 8.27 0.66
CA LEU A 185 5.28 7.17 -0.30
C LEU A 185 3.91 6.75 -0.85
N ALA A 186 2.87 6.75 -0.01
CA ALA A 186 1.51 6.52 -0.45
C ALA A 186 1.04 7.63 -1.41
N ALA A 187 1.31 8.90 -1.09
CA ALA A 187 1.02 10.03 -1.97
C ALA A 187 1.78 9.94 -3.31
N LEU A 188 3.05 9.55 -3.28
CA LEU A 188 3.83 9.29 -4.49
C LEU A 188 3.18 8.20 -5.36
N ALA A 189 2.72 7.11 -4.73
CA ALA A 189 2.02 6.03 -5.42
C ALA A 189 0.72 6.52 -6.09
N ALA A 190 -0.10 7.30 -5.36
CA ALA A 190 -1.31 7.90 -5.91
C ALA A 190 -0.99 8.84 -7.09
N TRP A 191 0.07 9.62 -6.95
CA TRP A 191 0.52 10.57 -7.96
C TRP A 191 0.97 9.87 -9.24
N VAL A 192 1.72 8.78 -9.12
CA VAL A 192 2.06 7.91 -10.24
C VAL A 192 0.79 7.37 -10.90
N ALA A 193 -0.15 6.86 -10.12
CA ALA A 193 -1.40 6.29 -10.63
C ALA A 193 -2.26 7.31 -11.41
N VAL A 194 -2.42 8.55 -10.93
CA VAL A 194 -3.15 9.60 -11.71
C VAL A 194 -2.41 10.06 -12.96
N SER A 195 -1.08 9.87 -13.00
CA SER A 195 -0.23 10.28 -14.12
C SER A 195 -0.22 9.28 -15.27
N GLU A 196 -0.78 8.08 -15.09
CA GLU A 196 -1.01 7.17 -16.21
C GLU A 196 -1.99 7.77 -17.22
N ASN A 197 -1.51 7.91 -18.45
CA ASN A 197 -2.34 8.10 -19.62
C ASN A 197 -2.61 6.71 -20.22
N ARG A 198 -3.71 6.10 -19.78
CA ARG A 198 -4.46 5.15 -20.60
C ARG A 198 -5.83 5.73 -20.81
#